data_AF-A0A1R3F9H6-F1
#
_entry.id   AF-A0A1R3F9H6-F1
#
_cell.length_a   1.000
_cell.length_b   1.000
_cell.length_c   1.000
_cell.angle_alpha   90.00
_cell.angle_beta   90.00
_cell.angle_gamma   90.00
#
_symmetry.space_group_name_H-M   'P 1'
#
loop_
_entity.id
_entity.type
_entity.pdbx_description
1 polymer ?
#
loop_
_entity_poly.entity_id
_entity_poly.type
_entity_poly.pdbx_seq_one_letter_code
_entity_poly.pdbx_strand_id
1 'polypeptide(L)'
;MPYLIVIVLSIFTLTGCQSAYYSAMEQVGYHKRDIMVDRVEDAKESQQDAQEEFTSALEALSSLTNFSGGDLEDMYNQINDKYQDSEKAAQNVSDRIAAIEDVSDALFAEWQSELDLYTSASLRRSSEQKLRETQSSYKTMLSAMKRAEKKMDPVLNTLRDNTLYLKHNLNASAVGSLQGEFMSLEKDIAYAIEQMNAAIAESDKFLAQLNQK
;
A
#
# COMPACT_ATOMS: atom_id res chain seq x y z
N MET A 1 -34.89 25.68 -10.55
CA MET A 1 -34.94 24.43 -9.75
C MET A 1 -35.00 23.11 -10.57
N PRO A 2 -34.84 23.02 -11.91
CA PRO A 2 -34.71 21.71 -12.57
C PRO A 2 -33.26 21.19 -12.61
N TYR A 3 -32.27 22.10 -12.58
CA TYR A 3 -30.85 21.75 -12.62
C TYR A 3 -30.33 21.06 -11.36
N LEU A 4 -31.00 21.24 -10.22
CA LEU A 4 -30.60 20.61 -8.96
C LEU A 4 -30.92 19.10 -8.96
N ILE A 5 -31.96 18.68 -9.69
CA ILE A 5 -32.34 17.26 -9.84
C ILE A 5 -31.36 16.53 -10.77
N VAL A 6 -30.88 17.19 -11.83
CA VAL A 6 -29.91 16.61 -12.77
C VAL A 6 -28.54 16.42 -12.10
N ILE A 7 -28.12 17.36 -11.24
CA ILE A 7 -26.87 17.24 -10.48
C ILE A 7 -26.94 16.12 -9.43
N VAL A 8 -28.09 15.95 -8.76
CA VAL A 8 -28.28 14.84 -7.80
C VAL A 8 -28.33 13.48 -8.50
N LEU A 9 -28.89 13.39 -9.72
CA LEU A 9 -28.96 12.13 -10.47
C LEU A 9 -27.59 11.65 -11.00
N SER A 10 -26.69 12.58 -11.37
CA SER A 10 -25.33 12.24 -11.84
C SER A 10 -24.37 11.79 -10.74
N ILE A 11 -24.68 12.08 -9.46
CA ILE A 11 -23.85 11.62 -8.33
C ILE A 11 -24.15 10.14 -8.01
N PHE A 12 -25.38 9.66 -8.27
CA PHE A 12 -25.75 8.25 -8.05
C PHE A 12 -25.18 7.26 -9.09
N THR A 13 -24.71 7.74 -10.24
CA THR A 13 -24.16 6.86 -11.29
C THR A 13 -22.69 6.49 -11.07
N LEU A 14 -21.96 7.19 -10.20
CA LEU A 14 -20.53 6.91 -9.96
C LEU A 14 -20.30 5.81 -8.91
N THR A 15 -21.23 5.61 -7.98
CA THR A 15 -21.13 4.51 -6.98
C THR A 15 -21.52 3.14 -7.56
N GLY A 16 -22.13 3.10 -8.75
CA GLY A 16 -22.53 1.85 -9.42
C GLY A 16 -21.46 1.23 -10.32
N CYS A 17 -20.36 1.93 -10.60
CA CYS A 17 -19.30 1.42 -11.49
C CYS A 17 -18.53 0.25 -10.86
N GLN A 18 -18.27 0.30 -9.55
CA GLN A 18 -17.57 -0.77 -8.84
C GLN A 18 -18.45 -2.02 -8.68
N SER A 19 -19.73 -1.86 -8.31
CA SER A 19 -20.66 -2.99 -8.24
C SER A 19 -20.84 -3.65 -9.62
N ALA A 20 -20.97 -2.85 -10.68
CA ALA A 20 -21.07 -3.36 -12.05
C ALA A 20 -19.78 -4.08 -12.51
N TYR A 21 -18.61 -3.57 -12.13
CA TYR A 21 -17.31 -4.18 -12.42
C TYR A 21 -17.20 -5.58 -11.79
N TYR A 22 -17.46 -5.71 -10.48
CA TYR A 22 -17.38 -7.01 -9.80
C TYR A 22 -18.47 -7.99 -10.27
N SER A 23 -19.69 -7.51 -10.52
CA SER A 23 -20.75 -8.35 -11.10
C SER A 23 -20.42 -8.85 -12.52
N ALA A 24 -19.71 -8.05 -13.34
CA ALA A 24 -19.25 -8.49 -14.65
C ALA A 24 -18.15 -9.57 -14.55
N MET A 25 -17.24 -9.44 -13.58
CA MET A 25 -16.20 -10.44 -13.29
C MET A 25 -16.78 -11.79 -12.83
N GLU A 26 -17.86 -11.77 -12.04
CA GLU A 26 -18.57 -12.99 -11.63
C GLU A 26 -19.27 -13.70 -12.79
N GLN A 27 -19.80 -12.94 -13.75
CA GLN A 27 -20.40 -13.51 -14.95
C GLN A 27 -19.38 -14.22 -15.86
N VAL A 28 -18.08 -13.88 -15.73
CA VAL A 28 -16.98 -14.55 -16.44
C VAL A 28 -16.20 -15.54 -15.56
N GLY A 29 -16.68 -15.83 -14.34
CA GLY A 29 -16.20 -16.92 -13.51
C GLY A 29 -15.20 -16.56 -12.40
N TYR A 30 -14.95 -15.28 -12.13
CA TYR A 30 -14.13 -14.84 -11.00
C TYR A 30 -15.02 -14.42 -9.82
N HIS A 31 -14.88 -15.07 -8.67
CA HIS A 31 -15.61 -14.67 -7.46
C HIS A 31 -14.88 -13.52 -6.74
N LYS A 32 -15.61 -12.62 -6.07
CA LYS A 32 -15.00 -11.51 -5.29
C LYS A 32 -13.94 -11.99 -4.28
N ARG A 33 -14.08 -13.21 -3.76
CA ARG A 33 -13.09 -13.85 -2.90
C ARG A 33 -11.75 -14.09 -3.61
N ASP A 34 -11.78 -14.54 -4.86
CA ASP A 34 -10.56 -14.78 -5.63
C ASP A 34 -9.89 -13.44 -5.97
N ILE A 35 -10.68 -12.43 -6.32
CA ILE A 35 -10.18 -11.06 -6.52
C ILE A 35 -9.55 -10.52 -5.22
N MET A 36 -10.16 -10.77 -4.06
CA MET A 36 -9.59 -10.38 -2.77
C MET A 36 -8.24 -11.06 -2.50
N VAL A 37 -8.09 -12.35 -2.84
CA VAL A 37 -6.82 -13.07 -2.73
C VAL A 37 -5.75 -12.39 -3.60
N ASP A 38 -6.05 -12.19 -4.89
CA ASP A 38 -5.13 -11.56 -5.84
C ASP A 38 -4.70 -10.16 -5.36
N ARG A 39 -5.64 -9.34 -4.85
CA ARG A 39 -5.33 -8.00 -4.35
C ARG A 39 -4.44 -8.00 -3.13
N VAL A 40 -4.61 -8.97 -2.23
CA VAL A 40 -3.74 -9.11 -1.06
C VAL A 40 -2.35 -9.62 -1.45
N GLU A 41 -2.25 -10.50 -2.45
CA GLU A 41 -0.97 -10.92 -3.01
C GLU A 41 -0.24 -9.75 -3.70
N ASP A 42 -0.93 -8.98 -4.55
CA ASP A 42 -0.39 -7.76 -5.18
C ASP A 42 0.13 -6.75 -4.13
N ALA A 43 -0.61 -6.57 -3.03
CA ALA A 43 -0.19 -5.66 -1.97
C ALA A 43 1.05 -6.18 -1.21
N LYS A 44 1.17 -7.49 -1.04
CA LYS A 44 2.35 -8.12 -0.45
C LYS A 44 3.58 -7.88 -1.32
N GLU A 45 3.46 -8.13 -2.63
CA GLU A 45 4.54 -7.88 -3.60
C GLU A 45 4.94 -6.40 -3.60
N SER A 46 3.98 -5.47 -3.65
CA SER A 46 4.28 -4.04 -3.61
C SER A 46 5.03 -3.59 -2.35
N GLN A 47 4.80 -4.24 -1.20
CA GLN A 47 5.54 -3.97 0.03
C GLN A 47 6.96 -4.51 -0.04
N GLN A 48 7.17 -5.67 -0.68
CA GLN A 48 8.51 -6.23 -0.90
C GLN A 48 9.31 -5.32 -1.85
N ASP A 49 8.70 -4.87 -2.95
CA ASP A 49 9.31 -3.90 -3.87
C ASP A 49 9.71 -2.60 -3.14
N ALA A 50 8.83 -2.09 -2.28
CA ALA A 50 9.13 -0.89 -1.50
C ALA A 50 10.28 -1.10 -0.48
N GLN A 51 10.41 -2.30 0.10
CA GLN A 51 11.57 -2.65 0.93
C GLN A 51 12.86 -2.63 0.12
N GLU A 52 12.84 -3.16 -1.10
CA GLU A 52 13.99 -3.17 -2.00
C GLU A 52 14.41 -1.76 -2.41
N GLU A 53 13.46 -0.90 -2.81
CA GLU A 53 13.76 0.47 -3.21
C GLU A 53 14.31 1.32 -2.07
N PHE A 54 13.74 1.21 -0.86
CA PHE A 54 14.30 1.92 0.30
C PHE A 54 15.68 1.40 0.69
N THR A 55 15.90 0.08 0.63
CA THR A 55 17.24 -0.49 0.86
C THR A 55 18.23 0.04 -0.17
N SER A 56 17.85 0.07 -1.44
CA SER A 56 18.68 0.60 -2.52
C SER A 56 18.99 2.08 -2.35
N ALA A 57 18.02 2.87 -1.88
CA ALA A 57 18.23 4.28 -1.56
C ALA A 57 19.24 4.47 -0.43
N LEU A 58 19.16 3.66 0.62
CA LEU A 58 20.12 3.68 1.74
C LEU A 58 21.54 3.30 1.30
N GLU A 59 21.68 2.28 0.46
CA GLU A 59 22.97 1.87 -0.10
C GLU A 59 23.60 2.96 -0.95
N ALA A 60 22.80 3.59 -1.83
CA ALA A 60 23.24 4.72 -2.64
C ALA A 60 23.78 5.84 -1.74
N LEU A 61 23.04 6.23 -0.70
CA LEU A 61 23.47 7.29 0.23
C LEU A 61 24.71 6.92 1.05
N SER A 62 24.82 5.66 1.48
CA SER A 62 25.99 5.17 2.20
C SER A 62 27.26 5.23 1.34
N SER A 63 27.14 4.95 0.04
CA SER A 63 28.26 5.06 -0.90
C SER A 63 28.80 6.48 -1.02
N LEU A 64 27.92 7.49 -0.86
CA LEU A 64 28.27 8.91 -0.98
C LEU A 64 29.00 9.45 0.26
N THR A 65 28.76 8.89 1.45
CA THR A 65 29.49 9.29 2.66
C THR A 65 30.97 8.87 2.64
N ASN A 66 31.33 7.85 1.85
CA ASN A 66 32.70 7.37 1.69
C ASN A 66 33.42 8.02 0.49
N PHE A 67 32.74 8.91 -0.23
CA PHE A 67 33.25 9.52 -1.45
C PHE A 67 34.23 10.66 -1.15
N SER A 68 35.47 10.51 -1.61
CA SER A 68 36.57 11.48 -1.40
C SER A 68 36.93 12.21 -2.71
N GLY A 69 35.92 12.69 -3.43
CA GLY A 69 36.06 13.47 -4.66
C GLY A 69 35.53 12.76 -5.92
N GLY A 70 34.89 13.55 -6.79
CA GLY A 70 34.34 13.22 -8.10
C GLY A 70 33.11 14.08 -8.44
N ASP A 71 32.29 13.69 -9.41
CA ASP A 71 31.24 14.56 -9.95
C ASP A 71 30.03 14.66 -9.01
N LEU A 72 29.79 15.86 -8.49
CA LEU A 72 28.66 16.17 -7.60
C LEU A 72 27.31 16.08 -8.34
N GLU A 73 27.31 16.28 -9.65
CA GLU A 73 26.12 16.13 -10.49
C GLU A 73 25.66 14.67 -10.54
N ASP A 74 26.60 13.73 -10.70
CA ASP A 74 26.31 12.29 -10.67
C ASP A 74 25.73 11.86 -9.32
N MET A 75 26.28 12.39 -8.22
CA MET A 75 25.78 12.12 -6.88
C MET A 75 24.34 12.59 -6.71
N TYR A 76 24.03 13.80 -7.18
CA TYR A 76 22.68 14.34 -7.15
C TYR A 76 21.73 13.48 -7.97
N ASN A 77 22.12 13.12 -9.20
CA ASN A 77 21.29 12.31 -10.08
C ASN A 77 20.97 10.95 -9.44
N GLN A 78 21.97 10.30 -8.84
CA GLN A 78 21.77 9.02 -8.16
C GLN A 78 20.77 9.11 -6.98
N ILE A 79 20.87 10.15 -6.14
CA ILE A 79 19.93 10.33 -5.03
C ILE A 79 18.53 10.67 -5.55
N ASN A 80 18.45 11.55 -6.54
CA ASN A 80 17.19 11.93 -7.15
C ASN A 80 16.46 10.73 -7.74
N ASP A 81 17.17 9.86 -8.45
CA ASP A 81 16.61 8.64 -9.04
C ASP A 81 16.08 7.72 -7.93
N LYS A 82 16.85 7.52 -6.86
CA LYS A 82 16.42 6.71 -5.70
C LYS A 82 15.24 7.30 -4.96
N TYR A 83 15.14 8.63 -4.87
CA TYR A 83 13.96 9.29 -4.34
C TYR A 83 12.73 9.01 -5.22
N GLN A 84 12.85 9.14 -6.55
CA GLN A 84 11.74 8.91 -7.49
C GLN A 84 11.27 7.45 -7.49
N ASP A 85 12.18 6.50 -7.48
CA ASP A 85 11.87 5.06 -7.40
C ASP A 85 11.15 4.73 -6.08
N SER A 86 11.68 5.24 -4.97
CA SER A 86 11.08 5.12 -3.64
C SER A 86 9.66 5.72 -3.57
N GLU A 87 9.46 6.91 -4.14
CA GLU A 87 8.16 7.59 -4.19
C GLU A 87 7.13 6.77 -4.99
N LYS A 88 7.56 6.23 -6.13
CA LYS A 88 6.71 5.37 -6.96
C LYS A 88 6.34 4.06 -6.26
N ALA A 89 7.28 3.42 -5.58
CA ALA A 89 7.02 2.21 -4.81
C ALA A 89 6.03 2.46 -3.67
N ALA A 90 6.22 3.55 -2.94
CA ALA A 90 5.31 3.99 -1.88
C ALA A 90 3.89 4.29 -2.41
N GLN A 91 3.78 4.93 -3.56
CA GLN A 91 2.49 5.17 -4.20
C GLN A 91 1.82 3.85 -4.61
N ASN A 92 2.56 2.89 -5.16
CA ASN A 92 2.02 1.58 -5.50
C ASN A 92 1.48 0.86 -4.25
N VAL A 93 2.19 0.88 -3.11
CA VAL A 93 1.69 0.33 -1.85
C VAL A 93 0.35 0.97 -1.46
N SER A 94 0.26 2.30 -1.54
CA SER A 94 -0.96 3.07 -1.21
C SER A 94 -2.13 2.67 -2.12
N ASP A 95 -1.88 2.55 -3.43
CA ASP A 95 -2.87 2.15 -4.43
C ASP A 95 -3.37 0.72 -4.20
N ARG A 96 -2.49 -0.21 -3.80
CA ARG A 96 -2.87 -1.60 -3.49
C ARG A 96 -3.70 -1.70 -2.22
N ILE A 97 -3.38 -0.91 -1.19
CA ILE A 97 -4.20 -0.82 0.02
C ILE A 97 -5.62 -0.34 -0.33
N ALA A 98 -5.74 0.71 -1.14
CA ALA A 98 -7.04 1.23 -1.56
C ALA A 98 -7.85 0.20 -2.38
N ALA A 99 -7.19 -0.55 -3.27
CA ALA A 99 -7.83 -1.61 -4.06
C ALA A 99 -8.34 -2.77 -3.19
N ILE A 100 -7.65 -3.09 -2.10
CA ILE A 100 -8.10 -4.07 -1.10
C ILE A 100 -9.34 -3.57 -0.35
N GLU A 101 -9.37 -2.29 0.04
CA GLU A 101 -10.55 -1.70 0.70
C GLU A 101 -11.79 -1.74 -0.20
N ASP A 102 -11.64 -1.44 -1.49
CA ASP A 102 -12.75 -1.47 -2.45
C ASP A 102 -13.38 -2.87 -2.59
N VAL A 103 -12.55 -3.89 -2.84
CA VAL A 103 -13.06 -5.25 -3.02
C VAL A 103 -13.62 -5.83 -1.72
N SER A 104 -13.07 -5.48 -0.56
CA SER A 104 -13.52 -5.99 0.73
C SER A 104 -14.91 -5.44 1.09
N ASP A 105 -15.16 -4.15 0.83
CA ASP A 105 -16.45 -3.52 1.06
C ASP A 105 -17.54 -4.19 0.22
N ALA A 106 -17.25 -4.43 -1.07
CA ALA A 106 -18.16 -5.15 -1.96
C ALA A 106 -18.42 -6.59 -1.51
N LEU A 107 -17.37 -7.33 -1.17
CA LEU A 107 -17.45 -8.73 -0.74
C LEU A 107 -18.26 -8.88 0.54
N PHE A 108 -17.99 -8.04 1.55
CA PHE A 108 -18.69 -8.14 2.83
C PHE A 108 -20.14 -7.67 2.74
N ALA A 109 -20.45 -6.66 1.92
CA ALA A 109 -21.83 -6.22 1.70
C ALA A 109 -22.68 -7.29 1.03
N GLU A 110 -22.13 -7.98 0.02
CA GLU A 110 -22.80 -9.09 -0.66
C GLU A 110 -23.01 -10.26 0.30
N TRP A 111 -21.95 -10.74 0.95
CA TRP A 111 -22.04 -11.87 1.88
C TRP A 111 -23.06 -11.60 2.99
N GLN A 112 -23.08 -10.39 3.55
CA GLN A 112 -24.06 -10.00 4.55
C GLN A 112 -25.51 -10.05 4.02
N SER A 113 -25.73 -9.67 2.76
CA SER A 113 -27.06 -9.71 2.13
C SER A 113 -27.51 -11.14 1.84
N GLU A 114 -26.58 -12.02 1.44
CA GLU A 114 -26.86 -13.43 1.17
C GLU A 114 -27.20 -14.23 2.44
N LEU A 115 -26.83 -13.75 3.63
CA LEU A 115 -27.24 -14.36 4.90
C LEU A 115 -28.77 -14.45 5.05
N ASP A 116 -29.52 -13.55 4.41
CA ASP A 116 -30.99 -13.53 4.45
C ASP A 116 -31.62 -14.54 3.50
N LEU A 117 -30.85 -15.11 2.57
CA LEU A 117 -31.33 -16.13 1.62
C LEU A 117 -31.30 -17.54 2.22
N TYR A 118 -30.64 -17.75 3.35
CA TYR A 118 -30.57 -19.06 4.01
C TYR A 118 -31.92 -19.44 4.63
N THR A 119 -32.43 -20.60 4.22
CA THR A 119 -33.57 -21.25 4.88
C THR A 119 -33.16 -22.07 6.11
N SER A 120 -31.91 -22.56 6.14
CA SER A 120 -31.36 -23.32 7.26
C SER A 120 -30.72 -22.41 8.29
N ALA A 121 -31.30 -22.40 9.50
CA ALA A 121 -30.78 -21.60 10.61
C ALA A 121 -29.37 -22.02 11.07
N SER A 122 -29.01 -23.30 10.93
CA SER A 122 -27.66 -23.77 11.27
C SER A 122 -26.62 -23.29 10.26
N LEU A 123 -26.93 -23.37 8.95
CA LEU A 123 -26.05 -22.89 7.89
C LEU A 123 -25.88 -21.37 7.94
N ARG A 124 -26.98 -20.63 8.17
CA ARG A 124 -26.93 -19.17 8.35
C ARG A 124 -25.99 -18.78 9.48
N ARG A 125 -26.13 -19.39 10.67
CA ARG A 125 -25.25 -19.10 11.82
C ARG A 125 -23.79 -19.41 11.54
N SER A 126 -23.51 -20.52 10.85
CA SER A 126 -22.15 -20.89 10.44
C SER A 126 -21.55 -19.86 9.48
N SER A 127 -22.30 -19.44 8.46
CA SER A 127 -21.88 -18.43 7.48
C SER A 127 -21.66 -17.06 8.15
N GLU A 128 -22.56 -16.66 9.04
CA GLU A 128 -22.45 -15.42 9.83
C GLU A 128 -21.21 -15.42 10.75
N GLN A 129 -20.88 -16.56 11.37
CA GLN A 129 -19.65 -16.70 12.14
C GLN A 129 -18.42 -16.53 11.24
N LYS A 130 -18.39 -17.18 10.07
CA LYS A 130 -17.27 -17.08 9.14
C LYS A 130 -17.08 -15.66 8.61
N LEU A 131 -18.18 -14.95 8.29
CA LEU A 131 -18.14 -13.54 7.91
C LEU A 131 -17.47 -12.67 8.99
N ARG A 132 -17.88 -12.83 10.26
CA ARG A 132 -17.30 -12.09 11.39
C ARG A 132 -15.81 -12.39 11.57
N GLU A 133 -15.42 -13.65 11.48
CA GLU A 133 -14.01 -14.08 11.59
C GLU A 133 -13.16 -13.47 10.47
N THR A 134 -13.66 -13.50 9.23
CA THR A 134 -12.97 -12.92 8.07
C THR A 134 -12.86 -11.40 8.19
N GLN A 135 -13.92 -10.70 8.60
CA GLN A 135 -13.89 -9.25 8.83
C GLN A 135 -12.89 -8.85 9.91
N SER A 136 -12.79 -9.64 10.99
CA SER A 136 -11.81 -9.38 12.05
C SER A 136 -10.37 -9.54 11.55
N SER A 137 -10.10 -10.61 10.80
CA SER A 137 -8.79 -10.88 10.21
C SER A 137 -8.39 -9.80 9.20
N TYR A 138 -9.32 -9.42 8.33
CA TYR A 138 -9.18 -8.32 7.38
C TYR A 138 -8.78 -7.00 8.07
N LYS A 139 -9.47 -6.61 9.14
CA LYS A 139 -9.16 -5.36 9.86
C LYS A 139 -7.76 -5.37 10.46
N THR A 140 -7.28 -6.51 10.96
CA THR A 140 -5.92 -6.67 11.48
C THR A 140 -4.89 -6.46 10.38
N MET A 141 -5.08 -7.15 9.25
CA MET A 141 -4.22 -7.02 8.06
C MET A 141 -4.19 -5.58 7.53
N LEU A 142 -5.36 -4.99 7.27
CA LEU A 142 -5.47 -3.62 6.74
C LEU A 142 -4.78 -2.60 7.67
N SER A 143 -4.98 -2.74 8.98
CA SER A 143 -4.36 -1.86 9.95
C SER A 143 -2.83 -1.99 9.95
N ALA A 144 -2.29 -3.18 9.69
CA ALA A 144 -0.85 -3.38 9.55
C ALA A 144 -0.32 -2.72 8.27
N MET A 145 -0.99 -2.92 7.13
CA MET A 145 -0.62 -2.28 5.86
C MET A 145 -0.61 -0.75 5.97
N LYS A 146 -1.65 -0.14 6.54
CA LYS A 146 -1.70 1.33 6.75
C LYS A 146 -0.63 1.85 7.69
N ARG A 147 -0.19 1.04 8.67
CA ARG A 147 0.96 1.41 9.51
C ARG A 147 2.26 1.38 8.72
N ALA A 148 2.46 0.37 7.88
CA ALA A 148 3.62 0.28 6.99
C ALA A 148 3.66 1.46 6.02
N GLU A 149 2.54 1.75 5.35
CA GLU A 149 2.36 2.89 4.45
C GLU A 149 2.76 4.21 5.14
N LYS A 150 2.21 4.49 6.31
CA LYS A 150 2.53 5.71 7.07
C LYS A 150 4.01 5.82 7.48
N LYS A 151 4.73 4.70 7.61
CA LYS A 151 6.17 4.71 7.93
C LYS A 151 7.05 4.97 6.71
N MET A 152 6.50 4.99 5.51
CA MET A 152 7.19 5.41 4.30
C MET A 152 7.36 6.94 4.24
N ASP A 153 6.39 7.71 4.77
CA ASP A 153 6.42 9.17 4.69
C ASP A 153 7.72 9.82 5.21
N PRO A 154 8.25 9.46 6.40
CA PRO A 154 9.50 10.05 6.90
C PRO A 154 10.70 9.74 6.01
N VAL A 155 10.75 8.53 5.43
CA VAL A 155 11.79 8.12 4.48
C VAL A 155 11.75 9.00 3.23
N LEU A 156 10.56 9.12 2.62
CA LEU A 156 10.36 9.93 1.42
C LEU A 156 10.62 11.42 1.66
N ASN A 157 10.17 11.96 2.79
CA ASN A 157 10.41 13.36 3.14
C ASN A 157 11.91 13.63 3.27
N THR A 158 12.64 12.76 3.95
CA THR A 158 14.09 12.90 4.12
C THR A 158 14.80 12.79 2.77
N LEU A 159 14.47 11.79 1.93
CA LEU A 159 15.03 11.66 0.58
C LEU A 159 14.77 12.90 -0.30
N ARG A 160 13.54 13.42 -0.26
CA ARG A 160 13.15 14.62 -1.00
C ARG A 160 13.93 15.85 -0.53
N ASP A 161 14.01 16.06 0.77
CA ASP A 161 14.65 17.24 1.35
C ASP A 161 16.16 17.23 1.08
N ASN A 162 16.80 16.06 1.16
CA ASN A 162 18.21 15.87 0.78
C ASN A 162 18.43 16.11 -0.73
N THR A 163 17.56 15.58 -1.58
CA THR A 163 17.61 15.81 -3.04
C THR A 163 17.52 17.30 -3.38
N LEU A 164 16.55 18.00 -2.78
CA LEU A 164 16.35 19.43 -2.99
C LEU A 164 17.53 20.26 -2.47
N TYR A 165 18.08 19.91 -1.32
CA TYR A 165 19.23 20.60 -0.77
C TYR A 165 20.45 20.48 -1.68
N LEU A 166 20.74 19.26 -2.16
CA LEU A 166 21.84 19.02 -3.09
C LEU A 166 21.67 19.80 -4.38
N LYS A 167 20.47 19.78 -4.98
CA LYS A 167 20.15 20.51 -6.22
C LYS A 167 20.58 21.98 -6.20
N HIS A 168 20.48 22.64 -5.05
CA HIS A 168 20.79 24.06 -4.89
C HIS A 168 22.19 24.34 -4.36
N ASN A 169 22.86 23.34 -3.80
CA ASN A 169 24.09 23.50 -3.04
C ASN A 169 25.16 22.48 -3.44
N LEU A 170 25.28 22.11 -4.72
CA LEU A 170 26.28 21.14 -5.20
C LEU A 170 27.71 21.60 -4.91
N ASN A 171 28.22 21.26 -3.73
CA ASN A 171 29.59 21.47 -3.29
C ASN A 171 29.95 20.46 -2.19
N ALA A 172 31.25 20.27 -1.95
CA ALA A 172 31.75 19.30 -0.97
C ALA A 172 31.29 19.56 0.47
N SER A 173 31.06 20.83 0.85
CA SER A 173 30.58 21.19 2.19
C SER A 173 29.12 20.80 2.41
N ALA A 174 28.29 20.91 1.37
CA ALA A 174 26.89 20.50 1.42
C ALA A 174 26.77 18.97 1.63
N VAL A 175 27.57 18.17 0.94
CA VAL A 175 27.60 16.71 1.14
C VAL A 175 27.94 16.36 2.59
N GLY A 176 28.96 17.01 3.17
CA GLY A 176 29.33 16.79 4.57
C GLY A 176 28.23 17.16 5.57
N SER A 177 27.39 18.15 5.25
CA SER A 177 26.28 18.56 6.12
C SER A 177 25.12 17.56 6.17
N LEU A 178 25.02 16.64 5.20
CA LEU A 178 23.93 15.66 5.12
C LEU A 178 24.20 14.38 5.92
N GLN A 179 25.41 14.21 6.47
CA GLN A 179 25.77 12.97 7.17
C GLN A 179 24.85 12.66 8.36
N GLY A 180 24.38 13.68 9.07
CA GLY A 180 23.40 13.53 10.15
C GLY A 180 22.01 13.13 9.65
N GLU A 181 21.57 13.68 8.51
CA GLU A 181 20.30 13.33 7.87
C GLU A 181 20.28 11.87 7.42
N PHE A 182 21.41 11.37 6.88
CA PHE A 182 21.52 9.97 6.43
C PHE A 182 21.44 8.97 7.59
N MET A 183 21.98 9.31 8.77
CA MET A 183 21.81 8.47 9.96
C MET A 183 20.35 8.40 10.42
N SER A 184 19.60 9.50 10.30
CA SER A 184 18.15 9.50 10.60
C SER A 184 17.40 8.64 9.59
N LEU A 185 17.75 8.77 8.32
CA LEU A 185 17.14 8.01 7.23
C LEU A 185 17.34 6.50 7.37
N GLU A 186 18.55 6.05 7.73
CA GLU A 186 18.83 4.63 7.98
C GLU A 186 17.86 4.04 9.00
N LYS A 187 17.62 4.78 10.09
CA LYS A 187 16.70 4.38 11.15
C LYS A 187 15.25 4.36 10.67
N ASP A 188 14.83 5.37 9.91
CA ASP A 188 13.47 5.45 9.37
C ASP A 188 13.20 4.32 8.37
N ILE A 189 14.18 4.00 7.51
CA ILE A 189 14.12 2.87 6.57
C ILE A 189 14.01 1.55 7.32
N ALA A 190 14.84 1.32 8.34
CA ALA A 190 14.76 0.12 9.16
C ALA A 190 13.37 -0.07 9.78
N TYR A 191 12.76 1.01 10.29
CA TYR A 191 11.40 0.96 10.82
C TYR A 191 10.34 0.72 9.74
N ALA A 192 10.47 1.34 8.56
CA ALA A 192 9.56 1.10 7.45
C ALA A 192 9.58 -0.37 7.02
N ILE A 193 10.77 -0.95 6.86
CA ILE A 193 10.97 -2.36 6.52
C ILE A 193 10.38 -3.28 7.60
N GLU A 194 10.58 -2.98 8.88
CA GLU A 194 9.99 -3.73 9.98
C GLU A 194 8.45 -3.74 9.92
N GLN A 195 7.83 -2.57 9.67
CA GLN A 195 6.38 -2.50 9.56
C GLN A 195 5.85 -3.22 8.32
N MET A 196 6.56 -3.16 7.19
CA MET A 196 6.23 -3.93 5.97
C MET A 196 6.29 -5.43 6.25
N ASN A 197 7.32 -5.93 6.92
CA ASN A 197 7.41 -7.34 7.30
C ASN A 197 6.23 -7.77 8.19
N ALA A 198 5.81 -6.91 9.13
CA ALA A 198 4.64 -7.19 9.95
C ALA A 198 3.34 -7.22 9.13
N ALA A 199 3.19 -6.30 8.17
CA ALA A 199 2.03 -6.24 7.28
C ALA A 199 1.97 -7.44 6.31
N ILE A 200 3.12 -7.86 5.75
CA ILE A 200 3.27 -9.07 4.95
C ILE A 200 2.83 -10.31 5.77
N ALA A 201 3.29 -10.43 7.02
CA ALA A 201 2.92 -11.55 7.88
C ALA A 201 1.43 -11.59 8.22
N GLU A 202 0.78 -10.43 8.43
CA GLU A 202 -0.67 -10.37 8.61
C GLU A 202 -1.43 -10.69 7.31
N SER A 203 -0.86 -10.35 6.16
CA SER A 203 -1.42 -10.69 4.84
C SER A 203 -1.40 -12.20 4.62
N ASP A 204 -0.29 -12.88 4.92
CA ASP A 204 -0.19 -14.35 4.80
C ASP A 204 -1.17 -15.06 5.76
N LYS A 205 -1.36 -14.54 6.98
CA LYS A 205 -2.38 -15.06 7.92
C LYS A 205 -3.79 -14.90 7.37
N PHE A 206 -4.11 -13.72 6.83
CA PHE A 206 -5.41 -13.45 6.22
C PHE A 206 -5.67 -14.38 5.03
N LEU A 207 -4.70 -14.52 4.12
CA LEU A 207 -4.78 -15.43 2.96
C LEU A 207 -4.97 -16.88 3.39
N ALA A 208 -4.22 -17.35 4.40
CA ALA A 208 -4.37 -18.71 4.91
C ALA A 208 -5.77 -18.97 5.49
N GLN A 209 -6.33 -18.01 6.24
CA GLN A 209 -7.69 -18.10 6.77
C GLN A 209 -8.74 -18.01 5.66
N LEU A 210 -8.55 -17.12 4.70
CA LEU A 210 -9.45 -16.93 3.57
C LEU A 210 -9.43 -18.12 2.63
N ASN A 211 -8.34 -18.89 2.54
CA ASN A 211 -8.22 -20.07 1.67
C ASN A 211 -8.56 -21.40 2.35
N GLN A 212 -8.82 -21.42 3.66
CA GLN A 212 -9.34 -22.62 4.32
C GLN A 212 -10.70 -23.01 3.72
N LYS A 213 -10.78 -24.23 3.19
CA LYS A 213 -12.00 -24.87 2.68
C LYS A 213 -12.89 -25.34 3.82
#